data_AF-A0A942V6H3-F1
#
_entry.id   AF-A0A942V6H3-F1
#
_cell.length_a   1.000
_cell.length_b   1.000
_cell.length_c   1.000
_cell.angle_alpha   90.00
_cell.angle_beta   90.00
_cell.angle_gamma   90.00
#
_symmetry.space_group_name_H-M   'P 1'
#
loop_
_entity.id
_entity.type
_entity.pdbx_description
1 polymer ?
#
loop_
_entity_poly.entity_id
_entity_poly.type
_entity_poly.pdbx_seq_one_letter_code
_entity_poly.pdbx_strand_id
1 'polypeptide(L)'
;MSLLDNVDPSVTKIVGLKEIMLAIDPEIQLVRNDISQLIKELYIKTTENFIRRWEDDFSLPFDSSLTLQQRRQRVLNKLARKKTLTWKNLELLITNNIDNPQFYLSNDSANYHFRIIVQTENYQEMKKAVEKAKPAYITFDIIVTEYFRRCGTFNCGTEPL
;
A
#
# COMPACT_ATOMS: atom_id res chain seq x y z
N MET A 1 16.52 23.32 4.47
CA MET A 1 16.17 24.55 5.22
C MET A 1 17.27 24.79 6.24
N SER A 2 17.95 25.94 6.18
CA SER A 2 19.10 26.25 7.06
C SER A 2 18.62 26.69 8.44
N LEU A 3 19.42 26.49 9.50
CA LEU A 3 19.16 27.07 10.81
C LEU A 3 18.96 28.59 10.74
N LEU A 4 19.73 29.28 9.90
CA LEU A 4 19.70 30.74 9.78
C LEU A 4 18.33 31.25 9.32
N ASP A 5 17.59 30.45 8.57
CA ASP A 5 16.24 30.79 8.08
C ASP A 5 15.18 30.74 9.20
N ASN A 6 15.50 30.11 10.34
CA ASN A 6 14.56 29.82 11.43
C ASN A 6 14.79 30.68 12.68
N VAL A 7 15.73 31.62 12.64
CA VAL A 7 16.09 32.46 13.79
C VAL A 7 15.92 33.94 13.43
N ASP A 8 15.66 34.77 14.44
CA ASP A 8 15.44 36.20 14.26
C ASP A 8 16.63 36.88 13.54
N PRO A 9 16.37 37.77 12.55
CA PRO A 9 17.41 38.47 11.80
C PRO A 9 18.38 39.31 12.63
N SER A 10 18.04 39.66 13.87
CA SER A 10 18.95 40.35 14.80
C SER A 10 20.08 39.45 15.29
N VAL A 11 19.82 38.16 15.47
CA VAL A 11 20.79 37.15 15.93
C VAL A 11 21.78 36.81 14.82
N THR A 12 21.32 36.75 13.56
CA THR A 12 22.15 36.43 12.40
C THR A 12 23.16 37.53 12.04
N LYS A 13 22.99 38.75 12.57
CA LYS A 13 23.94 39.87 12.43
C LYS A 13 25.18 39.70 13.32
N ILE A 14 25.10 38.88 14.37
CA ILE A 14 26.23 38.63 15.28
C ILE A 14 27.15 37.60 14.62
N VAL A 15 28.33 38.04 14.17
CA VAL A 15 29.27 37.23 13.36
C VAL A 15 29.64 35.92 14.04
N GLY A 16 30.02 35.94 15.32
CA GLY A 16 30.41 34.73 16.04
C GLY A 16 29.28 33.70 16.17
N LEU A 17 28.05 34.15 16.40
CA LEU A 17 26.89 33.24 16.46
C LEU A 17 26.56 32.68 15.08
N LYS A 18 26.66 33.50 14.03
CA LYS A 18 26.45 33.05 12.65
C LYS A 18 27.43 31.94 12.25
N GLU A 19 28.71 32.09 12.58
CA GLU A 19 29.74 31.08 12.30
C GLU A 19 29.46 29.76 13.04
N ILE A 20 29.09 29.83 14.32
CA ILE A 20 28.71 28.65 15.12
C ILE A 20 27.49 27.95 14.50
N MET A 21 26.46 28.70 14.11
CA MET A 21 25.25 28.13 13.52
C MET A 21 25.53 27.46 12.17
N LEU A 22 26.39 28.06 11.33
CA LEU A 22 26.84 27.45 10.07
C LEU A 22 27.65 26.17 10.29
N ALA A 23 28.45 26.10 11.35
CA ALA A 23 29.20 24.90 11.71
C ALA A 23 28.30 23.77 12.24
N ILE A 24 27.22 24.10 12.94
CA ILE A 24 26.25 23.12 13.49
C ILE A 24 25.26 22.64 12.42
N ASP A 25 24.97 23.47 11.41
CA ASP A 25 23.96 23.19 10.40
C ASP A 25 24.10 21.81 9.72
N PRO A 26 25.30 21.34 9.32
CA PRO A 26 25.50 20.02 8.74
C PRO A 26 25.03 18.87 9.66
N GLU A 27 25.37 18.93 10.95
CA GLU A 27 24.95 17.92 11.93
C GLU A 27 23.43 17.88 12.08
N ILE A 28 22.78 19.05 12.08
CA ILE A 28 21.31 19.11 12.09
C ILE A 28 20.71 18.53 10.82
N GLN A 29 21.32 18.76 9.66
CA GLN A 29 20.83 18.12 8.42
C GLN A 29 20.98 16.60 8.47
N LEU A 30 22.07 16.07 9.04
CA LEU A 30 22.24 14.63 9.23
C LEU A 30 21.13 14.05 10.10
N VAL A 31 20.89 14.64 11.28
CA VAL A 31 19.81 14.20 12.18
C VAL A 31 18.44 14.29 11.51
N ARG A 32 18.19 15.34 10.72
CA ARG A 32 16.93 15.47 9.95
C ARG A 32 16.78 14.38 8.90
N ASN A 33 17.87 14.02 8.23
CA ASN A 33 17.87 12.94 7.24
C ASN A 33 17.58 11.59 7.93
N ASP A 34 18.20 11.34 9.08
CA ASP A 34 17.97 10.12 9.87
C ASP A 34 16.51 10.02 10.32
N ILE A 35 15.93 11.11 10.85
CA ILE A 35 14.51 11.16 11.21
C ILE A 35 13.63 10.90 9.99
N SER A 36 13.94 11.52 8.85
CA SER A 36 13.17 11.33 7.62
C SER A 36 13.23 9.89 7.12
N GLN A 37 14.39 9.24 7.24
CA GLN A 37 14.56 7.84 6.90
C GLN A 37 13.79 6.94 7.85
N LEU A 38 13.86 7.19 9.17
CA LEU A 38 13.08 6.46 10.17
C LEU A 38 11.57 6.58 9.90
N ILE A 39 11.07 7.77 9.54
CA ILE A 39 9.66 7.96 9.19
C ILE A 39 9.26 7.09 7.99
N LYS A 40 10.10 6.97 6.96
CA LYS A 40 9.83 6.07 5.82
C LYS A 40 9.72 4.61 6.26
N GLU A 41 10.50 4.21 7.25
CA GLU A 41 10.46 2.85 7.79
C GLU A 41 9.22 2.55 8.65
N LEU A 42 8.54 3.59 9.14
CA LEU A 42 7.27 3.46 9.89
C LEU A 42 6.06 3.16 8.99
N TYR A 43 6.20 3.17 7.66
CA TYR A 43 5.11 2.79 6.75
C TYR A 43 5.46 1.51 5.99
N ILE A 44 4.54 0.55 5.98
CA ILE A 44 4.70 -0.75 5.31
C ILE A 44 5.02 -0.58 3.81
N LYS A 45 4.49 0.46 3.15
CA LYS A 45 4.74 0.69 1.71
C LYS A 45 6.17 1.15 1.42
N THR A 46 6.82 1.84 2.35
CA THR A 46 8.13 2.48 2.16
C THR A 46 9.25 1.85 2.98
N THR A 47 8.95 0.92 3.89
CA THR A 47 9.96 0.25 4.74
C THR A 47 10.91 -0.64 3.96
N GLU A 48 12.20 -0.32 3.95
CA GLU A 48 13.22 -1.11 3.25
C GLU A 48 13.92 -2.08 4.20
N ASN A 49 14.26 -1.60 5.39
CA ASN A 49 15.11 -2.34 6.32
C ASN A 49 14.30 -3.04 7.42
N PHE A 50 13.19 -2.45 7.87
CA PHE A 50 12.44 -2.93 9.04
C PHE A 50 11.23 -3.80 8.70
N ILE A 51 11.14 -4.35 7.48
CA ILE A 51 10.04 -5.23 7.08
C ILE A 51 9.88 -6.46 8.00
N ARG A 52 10.98 -6.97 8.57
CA ARG A 52 10.95 -8.11 9.49
C ARG A 52 10.15 -7.81 10.76
N ARG A 53 10.29 -6.60 11.31
CA ARG A 53 9.52 -6.17 12.49
C ARG A 53 8.02 -6.19 12.20
N TRP A 54 7.63 -5.70 11.02
CA TRP A 54 6.24 -5.75 10.58
C TRP A 54 5.72 -7.19 10.42
N GLU A 55 6.54 -8.10 9.89
CA GLU A 55 6.15 -9.51 9.80
C GLU A 55 5.94 -10.13 11.19
N ASP A 56 6.82 -9.85 12.15
CA ASP A 56 6.71 -10.34 13.52
C ASP A 56 5.46 -9.77 14.22
N ASP A 57 5.22 -8.45 14.11
CA ASP A 57 4.07 -7.76 14.69
C ASP A 57 2.73 -8.33 14.16
N PHE A 58 2.70 -8.80 12.91
CA PHE A 58 1.53 -9.41 12.27
C PHE A 58 1.54 -10.95 12.30
N SER A 59 2.48 -11.57 13.02
CA SER A 59 2.66 -13.01 13.15
C SER A 59 2.75 -13.73 11.79
N LEU A 60 3.50 -13.15 10.86
CA LEU A 60 3.81 -13.73 9.56
C LEU A 60 5.19 -14.39 9.61
N PRO A 61 5.33 -15.65 9.16
CA PRO A 61 6.63 -16.30 9.14
C PRO A 61 7.53 -15.64 8.07
N PHE A 62 8.77 -15.40 8.47
CA PHE A 62 9.84 -14.95 7.58
C PHE A 62 10.08 -15.98 6.47
N ASP A 63 10.19 -15.49 5.24
CA ASP A 63 10.47 -16.30 4.06
C ASP A 63 11.55 -15.61 3.24
N SER A 64 12.72 -16.25 3.12
CA SER A 64 13.88 -15.73 2.41
C SER A 64 13.75 -15.82 0.88
N SER A 65 12.77 -16.57 0.37
CA SER A 65 12.53 -16.69 -1.07
C SER A 65 11.78 -15.51 -1.67
N LEU A 66 11.16 -14.67 -0.83
CA LEU A 66 10.31 -13.57 -1.26
C LEU A 66 11.08 -12.27 -1.40
N THR A 67 10.72 -11.50 -2.43
CA THR A 67 11.23 -10.14 -2.59
C THR A 67 10.67 -9.21 -1.52
N LEU A 68 11.36 -8.09 -1.28
CA LEU A 68 10.89 -7.07 -0.32
C LEU A 68 9.46 -6.57 -0.66
N GLN A 69 9.15 -6.40 -1.94
CA GLN A 69 7.81 -5.99 -2.40
C GLN A 69 6.75 -7.04 -2.05
N GLN A 70 7.00 -8.32 -2.33
CA GLN A 70 6.11 -9.42 -1.97
C GLN A 70 5.90 -9.53 -0.46
N ARG A 71 6.95 -9.28 0.33
CA ARG A 71 6.87 -9.25 1.79
C ARG A 71 5.99 -8.11 2.30
N ARG A 72 6.18 -6.88 1.78
CA ARG A 72 5.29 -5.74 2.07
C ARG A 72 3.83 -6.06 1.73
N GLN A 73 3.59 -6.68 0.57
CA GLN A 73 2.27 -7.09 0.11
C GLN A 73 1.62 -8.13 1.02
N ARG A 74 2.38 -9.10 1.54
CA ARG A 74 1.88 -10.07 2.54
C ARG A 74 1.40 -9.38 3.82
N VAL A 75 2.16 -8.42 4.34
CA VAL A 75 1.77 -7.64 5.52
C VAL A 75 0.50 -6.82 5.24
N LEU A 76 0.45 -6.11 4.11
CA LEU A 76 -0.72 -5.33 3.70
C LEU A 76 -1.97 -6.20 3.53
N ASN A 77 -1.82 -7.39 2.93
CA ASN A 77 -2.91 -8.35 2.79
C ASN A 77 -3.40 -8.85 4.15
N LYS A 78 -2.50 -9.08 5.11
CA LYS A 78 -2.87 -9.46 6.48
C LYS A 78 -3.65 -8.34 7.17
N LEU A 79 -3.29 -7.09 6.94
CA LEU A 79 -3.99 -5.91 7.47
C LEU A 79 -5.38 -5.72 6.83
N ALA A 80 -5.51 -5.97 5.52
CA ALA A 80 -6.79 -5.92 4.81
C ALA A 80 -7.75 -7.05 5.22
N ARG A 81 -7.21 -8.19 5.68
CA ARG A 81 -7.99 -9.31 6.24
C ARG A 81 -8.50 -8.97 7.65
N LYS A 82 -9.51 -8.10 7.74
CA LYS A 82 -10.34 -7.98 8.95
C LYS A 82 -11.19 -9.24 9.15
N LYS A 83 -11.73 -9.43 10.37
CA LYS A 83 -12.61 -10.56 10.73
C LYS A 83 -13.80 -10.74 9.78
N THR A 84 -14.22 -9.67 9.09
CA THR A 84 -15.25 -9.68 8.06
C THR A 84 -14.70 -9.14 6.74
N LEU A 85 -14.93 -9.89 5.65
CA LEU A 85 -14.64 -9.45 4.29
C LEU A 85 -15.73 -8.47 3.85
N THR A 86 -15.43 -7.18 3.88
CA THR A 86 -16.30 -6.13 3.34
C THR A 86 -15.85 -5.75 1.92
N TRP A 87 -16.74 -5.17 1.13
CA TRP A 87 -16.42 -4.70 -0.23
C TRP A 87 -15.20 -3.75 -0.24
N LYS A 88 -15.14 -2.80 0.70
CA LYS A 88 -13.99 -1.89 0.86
C LYS A 88 -12.68 -2.63 1.15
N ASN A 89 -12.72 -3.68 1.98
CA ASN A 89 -11.52 -4.47 2.28
C ASN A 89 -11.10 -5.34 1.08
N LEU A 90 -12.06 -5.82 0.30
CA LEU A 90 -11.80 -6.58 -0.91
C LEU A 90 -11.16 -5.68 -1.99
N GLU A 91 -11.64 -4.45 -2.16
CA GLU A 91 -11.00 -3.43 -2.99
C GLU A 91 -9.57 -3.14 -2.54
N LEU A 92 -9.35 -2.94 -1.23
CA LEU A 92 -8.01 -2.73 -0.67
C LEU A 92 -7.10 -3.93 -0.93
N LEU A 93 -7.61 -5.15 -0.80
CA LEU A 93 -6.87 -6.37 -1.08
C LEU A 93 -6.48 -6.43 -2.58
N ILE A 94 -7.40 -6.14 -3.49
CA ILE A 94 -7.10 -6.11 -4.94
C ILE A 94 -6.03 -5.07 -5.25
N THR A 95 -6.19 -3.86 -4.73
CA THR A 95 -5.24 -2.76 -4.95
C THR A 95 -3.86 -2.98 -4.34
N ASN A 96 -3.73 -3.81 -3.30
CA ASN A 96 -2.45 -4.19 -2.74
C ASN A 96 -1.68 -5.22 -3.59
N ASN A 97 -2.37 -5.98 -4.45
CA ASN A 97 -1.75 -7.08 -5.22
C ASN A 97 -1.59 -6.78 -6.71
N ILE A 98 -2.16 -5.68 -7.22
CA ILE A 98 -2.12 -5.32 -8.64
C ILE A 98 -1.66 -3.87 -8.76
N ASP A 99 -0.62 -3.64 -9.57
CA ASP A 99 -0.16 -2.30 -9.94
C ASP A 99 -1.15 -1.64 -10.91
N ASN A 100 -1.58 -0.40 -10.62
CA ASN A 100 -2.61 0.34 -11.37
C ASN A 100 -3.90 -0.48 -11.65
N PRO A 101 -4.60 -0.89 -10.59
CA PRO A 101 -5.69 -1.85 -10.68
C PRO A 101 -6.91 -1.22 -11.38
N GLN A 102 -7.20 -1.68 -12.60
CA GLN A 102 -8.53 -1.52 -13.21
C GLN A 102 -9.34 -2.78 -12.91
N PHE A 103 -10.35 -2.64 -12.05
CA PHE A 103 -11.18 -3.75 -11.62
C PHE A 103 -12.62 -3.34 -11.38
N TYR A 104 -13.53 -4.31 -11.49
CA TYR A 104 -14.94 -4.16 -11.19
C TYR A 104 -15.42 -5.35 -10.37
N LEU A 105 -16.26 -5.06 -9.39
CA LEU A 105 -16.81 -6.06 -8.49
C LEU A 105 -18.29 -6.21 -8.77
N SER A 106 -18.72 -7.44 -9.06
CA SER A 106 -20.12 -7.80 -9.17
C SER A 106 -20.50 -8.73 -8.03
N ASN A 107 -21.62 -8.44 -7.37
CA ASN A 107 -22.15 -9.22 -6.27
C ASN A 107 -23.36 -10.02 -6.74
N ASP A 108 -23.32 -11.33 -6.54
CA ASP A 108 -24.45 -12.23 -6.70
C ASP A 108 -24.77 -12.86 -5.33
N SER A 109 -25.44 -12.07 -4.49
CA SER A 109 -25.78 -12.48 -3.13
C SER A 109 -26.72 -13.67 -3.07
N ALA A 110 -27.53 -13.89 -4.12
CA ALA A 110 -28.49 -15.00 -4.17
C ALA A 110 -27.78 -16.36 -4.21
N ASN A 111 -26.66 -16.42 -4.93
CA ASN A 111 -25.84 -17.62 -5.07
C ASN A 111 -24.62 -17.65 -4.12
N TYR A 112 -24.56 -16.76 -3.13
CA TYR A 112 -23.38 -16.58 -2.26
C TYR A 112 -22.08 -16.45 -3.07
N HIS A 113 -22.15 -15.70 -4.17
CA HIS A 113 -21.10 -15.64 -5.18
C HIS A 113 -20.73 -14.19 -5.49
N PHE A 114 -19.47 -13.94 -5.82
CA PHE A 114 -19.05 -12.64 -6.35
C PHE A 114 -18.05 -12.80 -7.49
N ARG A 115 -18.02 -11.84 -8.41
CA ARG A 115 -17.09 -11.83 -9.54
C ARG A 115 -16.14 -10.67 -9.41
N ILE A 116 -14.85 -10.94 -9.62
CA ILE A 116 -13.81 -9.92 -9.74
C ILE A 116 -13.41 -9.85 -11.21
N ILE A 117 -13.71 -8.75 -11.86
CA ILE A 117 -13.32 -8.49 -13.24
C ILE A 117 -12.04 -7.65 -13.18
N VAL A 118 -10.95 -8.08 -13.83
CA VAL A 118 -9.63 -7.42 -13.81
C VAL A 118 -9.04 -7.28 -15.21
N GLN A 119 -8.20 -6.26 -15.43
CA GLN A 119 -7.51 -6.04 -16.72
C GLN A 119 -6.13 -6.70 -16.83
N THR A 120 -5.68 -7.40 -15.79
CA THR A 120 -4.32 -7.92 -15.72
C THR A 120 -4.31 -9.44 -15.65
N GLU A 121 -3.35 -10.05 -16.34
CA GLU A 121 -3.07 -11.47 -16.25
C GLU A 121 -2.32 -11.83 -14.96
N ASN A 122 -1.69 -10.85 -14.29
CA ASN A 122 -0.96 -11.05 -13.03
C ASN A 122 -1.90 -11.09 -11.80
N TYR A 123 -2.95 -11.90 -11.85
CA TYR A 123 -3.96 -12.00 -10.79
C TYR A 123 -3.69 -13.16 -9.81
N GLN A 124 -2.65 -13.97 -10.02
CA GLN A 124 -2.44 -15.21 -9.25
C GLN A 124 -2.21 -14.97 -7.76
N GLU A 125 -1.40 -13.96 -7.41
CA GLU A 125 -1.17 -13.59 -6.02
C GLU A 125 -2.44 -13.01 -5.38
N MET A 126 -3.19 -12.18 -6.11
CA MET A 126 -4.49 -11.68 -5.70
C MET A 126 -5.48 -12.82 -5.46
N LYS A 127 -5.57 -13.81 -6.35
CA LYS A 127 -6.45 -14.98 -6.20
C LYS A 127 -6.16 -15.71 -4.90
N LYS A 128 -4.89 -15.99 -4.61
CA LYS A 128 -4.46 -16.64 -3.36
C LYS A 128 -4.81 -15.78 -2.13
N ALA A 129 -4.71 -14.46 -2.24
CA ALA A 129 -5.06 -13.55 -1.16
C ALA A 129 -6.58 -13.50 -0.91
N VAL A 130 -7.40 -13.45 -1.97
CA VAL A 130 -8.87 -13.49 -1.90
C VAL A 130 -9.37 -14.83 -1.36
N GLU A 131 -8.83 -15.95 -1.83
CA GLU A 131 -9.13 -17.30 -1.31
C GLU A 131 -8.91 -17.40 0.19
N LYS A 132 -7.81 -16.82 0.67
CA LYS A 132 -7.51 -16.79 2.10
C LYS A 132 -8.43 -15.83 2.86
N ALA A 133 -8.84 -14.72 2.25
CA ALA A 133 -9.64 -13.68 2.90
C ALA A 133 -11.13 -14.00 2.96
N LYS A 134 -11.66 -14.74 1.97
CA LYS A 134 -13.08 -15.05 1.89
C LYS A 134 -13.55 -15.99 2.99
N PRO A 135 -14.81 -15.86 3.44
CA PRO A 135 -15.47 -16.92 4.20
C PRO A 135 -15.56 -18.21 3.39
N ALA A 136 -15.53 -19.36 4.06
CA ALA A 136 -15.51 -20.67 3.39
C ALA A 136 -16.72 -20.89 2.47
N TYR A 137 -17.89 -20.38 2.84
CA TYR A 137 -19.16 -20.58 2.14
C TYR A 137 -19.37 -19.67 0.92
N ILE A 138 -18.52 -18.66 0.71
CA ILE A 138 -18.65 -17.75 -0.43
C ILE A 138 -17.76 -18.24 -1.57
N THR A 139 -18.30 -18.34 -2.77
CA THR A 139 -17.56 -18.68 -3.99
C THR A 139 -17.23 -17.42 -4.79
N PHE A 140 -16.18 -17.46 -5.61
CA PHE A 140 -15.86 -16.35 -6.49
C PHE A 140 -15.17 -16.77 -7.77
N ASP A 141 -15.38 -15.96 -8.81
CA ASP A 141 -14.71 -16.08 -10.10
C ASP A 141 -13.87 -14.84 -10.40
N ILE A 142 -12.75 -15.05 -11.09
CA ILE A 142 -11.93 -13.97 -11.66
C ILE A 142 -12.08 -14.01 -13.17
N ILE A 143 -12.54 -12.92 -13.75
CA ILE A 143 -12.69 -12.75 -15.20
C ILE A 143 -11.64 -11.73 -15.64
N VAL A 144 -10.73 -12.17 -16.51
CA VAL A 144 -9.76 -11.26 -17.13
C VAL A 144 -10.38 -10.69 -18.40
N THR A 145 -10.44 -9.37 -18.51
CA THR A 145 -10.96 -8.69 -19.70
C THR A 145 -10.10 -7.49 -20.05
N GLU A 146 -9.88 -7.28 -21.34
CA GLU A 146 -9.22 -6.08 -21.85
C GLU A 146 -10.17 -4.86 -21.86
N TYR A 147 -11.49 -5.10 -21.71
CA TYR A 147 -12.54 -4.09 -21.86
C TYR A 147 -13.21 -3.78 -20.52
N PHE A 148 -12.86 -2.63 -19.93
CA PHE A 148 -13.66 -2.04 -18.86
C PHE A 148 -14.78 -1.19 -19.45
N ARG A 149 -16.03 -1.39 -18.98
CA ARG A 149 -17.15 -0.52 -19.34
C ARG A 149 -16.82 0.92 -18.97
N ARG A 150 -16.56 1.77 -19.97
CA ARG A 150 -16.66 3.22 -19.81
C ARG A 150 -18.14 3.56 -19.71
N CYS A 151 -18.63 3.82 -18.50
CA CYS A 151 -19.99 4.34 -18.35
C CYS A 151 -20.05 5.73 -19.02
N GLY A 152 -20.78 5.82 -20.13
CA GLY A 152 -20.97 7.08 -20.84
C GLY A 152 -21.62 7.00 -22.22
N THR A 153 -21.70 5.84 -22.88
CA THR A 153 -22.19 5.84 -24.29
C THR A 153 -23.04 4.68 -24.76
N PHE A 154 -23.27 3.62 -23.99
CA PHE A 154 -24.21 2.57 -24.40
C PHE A 154 -25.07 2.08 -23.23
N ASN A 155 -26.37 1.96 -23.51
CA ASN A 155 -27.43 1.57 -22.58
C ASN A 155 -27.06 0.33 -21.78
N CYS A 156 -27.41 0.37 -20.48
CA CYS A 156 -27.38 -0.78 -19.58
C CYS A 156 -28.19 -1.93 -20.19
N GLY A 157 -27.50 -2.93 -20.72
CA GLY A 157 -28.12 -4.13 -21.28
C GLY A 157 -27.05 -5.14 -21.66
N THR A 158 -27.23 -6.38 -21.21
CA THR A 158 -26.40 -7.58 -21.43
C THR A 158 -25.07 -7.62 -20.69
N GLU A 159 -25.06 -8.46 -19.65
CA GLU A 159 -23.90 -8.96 -18.92
C GLU A 159 -22.84 -9.51 -19.90
N PRO A 160 -21.54 -9.31 -19.65
CA PRO A 160 -20.52 -9.98 -20.45
C PRO A 160 -20.48 -11.48 -20.07
N LEU A 161 -20.42 -12.30 -21.11
CA LEU A 161 -20.21 -13.76 -21.09
C LEU A 161 -19.05 -14.18 -20.19
#